data_AF-A0A7K2P7R5-F1
#
_entry.id   AF-A0A7K2P7R5-F1
#
_cell.length_a   1.000
_cell.length_b   1.000
_cell.length_c   1.000
_cell.angle_alpha   90.00
_cell.angle_beta   90.00
_cell.angle_gamma   90.00
#
_symmetry.space_group_name_H-M   'P 1'
#
loop_
_entity.id
_entity.type
_entity.pdbx_description
1 polymer ?
#
loop_
_entity_poly.entity_id
_entity_poly.type
_entity_poly.pdbx_seq_one_letter_code
_entity_poly.pdbx_strand_id
1 'polypeptide(L)'
;MHVPHLPRIRPIRTLFSALCTLALGAGLLAGAGPATATAAQAEAPADQAAAGSKVVGYFTEWGVYDRNYHVKNIESSGSADKLTHINYSFGNVTGGKCAMGDAYAATDRAYTAADSVDGVADTWDQPLRGNFNQLLKLKKKHPDLKILWSFGGWTWSGGFAQAAQNPEAFAQSCYDLVENSKWADVFDGIDIDWEYPNACGLSCDTSGRDAFPKLMSALRAKFGQDYLVTAAITADATAGGKIDAADYAGAAQYVDWYNPMTYDFFGAWDATGPTAPHSPLTSYSGIPKEDFHT
;
A
#
# COMPACT_ATOMS: atom_id res chain seq x y z
N MET A 1 35.90 -13.39 -66.68
CA MET A 1 34.70 -12.52 -66.49
C MET A 1 34.88 -11.85 -65.12
N HIS A 2 35.67 -10.79 -64.90
CA HIS A 2 35.67 -9.41 -65.39
C HIS A 2 34.43 -8.55 -65.01
N VAL A 3 34.54 -7.94 -63.80
CA VAL A 3 34.22 -6.54 -63.37
C VAL A 3 32.74 -6.06 -63.37
N PRO A 4 32.32 -5.03 -62.60
CA PRO A 4 32.52 -4.70 -61.17
C PRO A 4 31.29 -4.09 -60.43
N HIS A 5 31.45 -3.84 -59.12
CA HIS A 5 30.79 -2.78 -58.35
C HIS A 5 31.14 -1.36 -58.84
N LEU A 6 30.19 -0.41 -58.79
CA LEU A 6 30.45 1.03 -58.65
C LEU A 6 29.31 1.75 -57.86
N PRO A 7 29.63 2.88 -57.17
CA PRO A 7 28.82 3.56 -56.16
C PRO A 7 28.17 4.87 -56.66
N ARG A 8 27.33 5.53 -55.85
CA ARG A 8 26.97 6.96 -56.00
C ARG A 8 26.89 7.64 -54.63
N ILE A 9 27.89 8.45 -54.25
CA ILE A 9 28.04 9.92 -54.45
C ILE A 9 27.15 10.75 -53.51
N ARG A 10 27.79 11.48 -52.57
CA ARG A 10 27.31 12.72 -51.94
C ARG A 10 27.66 13.92 -52.84
N PRO A 11 26.95 15.06 -52.74
CA PRO A 11 27.65 16.21 -52.15
C PRO A 11 26.80 17.12 -51.25
N ILE A 12 27.54 18.03 -50.61
CA ILE A 12 27.19 19.02 -49.58
C ILE A 12 26.93 20.40 -50.23
N ARG A 13 26.25 21.28 -49.48
CA ARG A 13 26.13 22.77 -49.57
C ARG A 13 24.83 23.22 -50.26
N THR A 14 24.05 24.19 -49.76
CA THR A 14 24.46 25.51 -49.21
C THR A 14 23.31 26.17 -48.44
N LEU A 15 23.62 27.02 -47.45
CA LEU A 15 22.70 27.97 -46.80
C LEU A 15 22.09 28.96 -47.81
N PHE A 16 20.86 29.42 -47.59
CA PHE A 16 20.45 30.82 -47.76
C PHE A 16 19.24 31.16 -46.88
N SER A 17 19.36 32.27 -46.13
CA SER A 17 18.33 32.88 -45.29
C SER A 17 17.30 33.69 -46.10
N ALA A 18 16.10 33.74 -45.52
CA ALA A 18 15.14 34.85 -45.45
C ALA A 18 14.75 35.63 -46.72
N LEU A 19 13.44 35.71 -47.00
CA LEU A 19 12.76 37.00 -47.17
C LEU A 19 11.23 36.85 -47.10
N CYS A 20 10.61 37.70 -46.29
CA CYS A 20 9.18 37.98 -46.26
C CYS A 20 8.67 38.51 -47.60
N THR A 21 7.44 38.14 -47.99
CA THR A 21 6.48 39.09 -48.58
C THR A 21 5.05 38.60 -48.42
N LEU A 22 4.18 39.54 -48.03
CA LEU A 22 2.75 39.42 -47.84
C LEU A 22 1.99 39.09 -49.14
N ALA A 23 0.89 38.36 -49.02
CA ALA A 23 -0.26 38.51 -49.91
C ALA A 23 -1.53 38.70 -49.05
N LEU A 24 -2.09 39.90 -49.16
CA LEU A 24 -3.40 40.30 -48.63
C LEU A 24 -4.51 39.51 -49.36
N GLY A 25 -5.42 38.92 -48.59
CA GLY A 25 -6.74 38.50 -49.05
C GLY A 25 -7.79 39.05 -48.10
N ALA A 26 -8.44 40.14 -48.49
CA ALA A 26 -9.56 40.74 -47.77
C ALA A 26 -10.84 39.93 -48.01
N GLY A 27 -11.57 39.62 -46.93
CA GLY A 27 -12.84 38.90 -46.99
C GLY A 27 -13.66 39.03 -45.71
N LEU A 28 -14.37 40.16 -45.62
CA LEU A 28 -15.66 40.37 -44.95
C LEU A 28 -15.77 40.23 -43.42
N LEU A 29 -15.95 41.41 -42.81
CA LEU A 29 -16.49 41.70 -41.48
C LEU A 29 -17.92 41.19 -41.31
N ALA A 30 -18.21 40.48 -40.21
CA ALA A 30 -19.48 40.56 -39.49
C ALA A 30 -19.35 39.99 -38.06
N GLY A 31 -19.62 40.82 -37.04
CA GLY A 31 -20.04 40.36 -35.71
C GLY A 31 -18.98 40.26 -34.60
N ALA A 32 -18.43 41.38 -34.13
CA ALA A 32 -17.70 41.43 -32.86
C ALA A 32 -18.68 41.75 -31.71
N GLY A 33 -19.23 40.72 -31.08
CA GLY A 33 -19.74 40.80 -29.70
C GLY A 33 -18.61 40.45 -28.73
N PRO A 34 -18.50 41.09 -27.55
CA PRO A 34 -17.46 40.74 -26.59
C PRO A 34 -17.79 39.36 -26.01
N ALA A 35 -17.17 38.32 -26.54
CA ALA A 35 -17.10 37.03 -25.87
C ALA A 35 -16.12 37.19 -24.70
N THR A 36 -16.66 37.45 -23.51
CA THR A 36 -15.93 37.25 -22.25
C THR A 36 -15.57 35.77 -22.15
N ALA A 37 -14.34 35.43 -22.51
CA ALA A 37 -13.76 34.14 -22.21
C ALA A 37 -13.60 34.06 -20.68
N THR A 38 -14.52 33.37 -20.03
CA THR A 38 -14.34 32.97 -18.63
C THR A 38 -13.18 31.99 -18.60
N ALA A 39 -12.01 32.46 -18.15
CA ALA A 39 -10.90 31.57 -17.84
C ALA A 39 -11.39 30.62 -16.74
N ALA A 40 -11.49 29.33 -17.07
CA ALA A 40 -11.71 28.29 -16.08
C ALA A 40 -10.57 28.40 -15.06
N GLN A 41 -10.90 28.78 -13.82
CA GLN A 41 -9.98 28.68 -12.71
C GLN A 41 -9.65 27.19 -12.56
N ALA A 42 -8.39 26.84 -12.83
CA ALA A 42 -7.86 25.56 -12.40
C ALA A 42 -8.07 25.46 -10.89
N GLU A 43 -8.81 24.46 -10.44
CA GLU A 43 -8.88 24.11 -9.02
C GLU A 43 -7.46 23.95 -8.51
N ALA A 44 -7.16 24.63 -7.39
CA ALA A 44 -5.91 24.42 -6.68
C ALA A 44 -5.77 22.92 -6.36
N PRO A 45 -4.56 22.35 -6.43
CA PRO A 45 -4.35 20.97 -6.04
C PRO A 45 -4.84 20.81 -4.60
N ALA A 46 -5.65 19.77 -4.36
CA ALA A 46 -6.06 19.36 -3.03
C ALA A 46 -4.81 19.35 -2.14
N ASP A 47 -4.92 19.98 -0.95
CA ASP A 47 -3.83 20.07 0.03
C ASP A 47 -3.06 18.76 0.06
N GLN A 48 -1.83 18.77 -0.42
CA GLN A 48 -0.93 17.64 -0.25
C GLN A 48 -0.69 17.53 1.25
N ALA A 49 -1.42 16.62 1.89
CA ALA A 49 -1.27 16.35 3.32
C ALA A 49 0.22 16.17 3.61
N ALA A 50 0.76 17.04 4.45
CA ALA A 50 2.20 17.09 4.71
C ALA A 50 2.75 15.73 5.17
N ALA A 51 4.02 15.48 4.86
CA ALA A 51 4.78 14.36 5.44
C ALA A 51 4.65 14.40 6.97
N GLY A 52 4.20 13.30 7.57
CA GLY A 52 3.89 13.19 9.01
C GLY A 52 2.41 13.30 9.38
N SER A 53 1.50 13.51 8.43
CA SER A 53 0.04 13.49 8.69
C SER A 53 -0.53 12.09 8.96
N LYS A 54 0.22 11.03 8.63
CA LYS A 54 -0.15 9.63 8.89
C LYS A 54 0.87 9.01 9.85
N VAL A 55 0.38 8.55 11.00
CA VAL A 55 1.15 7.77 11.97
C VAL A 55 0.44 6.43 12.09
N VAL A 56 0.99 5.43 11.40
CA VAL A 56 0.40 4.08 11.29
C VAL A 56 1.12 3.15 12.25
N GLY A 57 0.37 2.38 13.04
CA GLY A 57 0.91 1.34 13.92
C GLY A 57 0.33 -0.04 13.60
N TYR A 58 1.17 -1.07 13.62
CA TYR A 58 0.72 -2.45 13.46
C TYR A 58 0.35 -3.05 14.83
N PHE A 59 -0.88 -3.53 14.99
CA PHE A 59 -1.32 -4.30 16.16
C PHE A 59 -1.40 -5.79 15.79
N THR A 60 -0.60 -6.61 16.46
CA THR A 60 -0.49 -8.03 16.16
C THR A 60 -1.55 -8.85 16.91
N GLU A 61 -2.32 -9.64 16.16
CA GLU A 61 -3.39 -10.53 16.62
C GLU A 61 -2.94 -11.44 17.76
N TRP A 62 -1.75 -12.04 17.60
CA TRP A 62 -1.17 -12.97 18.58
C TRP A 62 -0.57 -12.27 19.81
N GLY A 63 -0.48 -10.94 19.82
CA GLY A 63 0.09 -10.16 20.92
C GLY A 63 -0.63 -10.37 22.25
N VAL A 64 -1.90 -10.77 22.20
CA VAL A 64 -2.75 -10.94 23.39
C VAL A 64 -2.46 -12.22 24.18
N TYR A 65 -1.67 -13.13 23.65
CA TYR A 65 -1.29 -14.37 24.34
C TYR A 65 -0.09 -14.13 25.27
N ASP A 66 1.01 -14.85 25.08
CA ASP A 66 2.16 -14.81 25.99
C ASP A 66 2.84 -13.44 26.08
N ARG A 67 2.71 -12.62 25.03
CA ARG A 67 3.22 -11.24 25.03
C ARG A 67 2.37 -10.31 25.91
N ASN A 68 1.15 -10.71 26.24
CA ASN A 68 0.19 -10.01 27.07
C ASN A 68 0.04 -8.52 26.69
N TYR A 69 0.05 -8.25 25.38
CA TYR A 69 -0.13 -6.91 24.81
C TYR A 69 -1.51 -6.83 24.17
N HIS A 70 -2.36 -6.00 24.74
CA HIS A 70 -3.75 -5.83 24.36
C HIS A 70 -4.00 -4.45 23.75
N VAL A 71 -5.14 -4.26 23.10
CA VAL A 71 -5.57 -2.95 22.59
C VAL A 71 -5.61 -1.91 23.72
N LYS A 72 -5.92 -2.32 24.96
CA LYS A 72 -5.83 -1.46 26.15
C LYS A 72 -4.45 -0.84 26.35
N ASN A 73 -3.37 -1.51 25.96
CA ASN A 73 -2.02 -0.95 26.08
C ASN A 73 -1.79 0.23 25.12
N ILE A 74 -2.48 0.26 23.97
CA ILE A 74 -2.43 1.41 23.04
C ILE A 74 -3.06 2.64 23.72
N GLU A 75 -4.22 2.45 24.36
CA GLU A 75 -4.92 3.46 25.14
C GLU A 75 -4.08 3.91 26.36
N SER A 76 -3.70 2.99 27.23
CA SER A 76 -3.09 3.33 28.52
C SER A 76 -1.68 3.90 28.42
N SER A 77 -0.98 3.65 27.31
CA SER A 77 0.32 4.26 27.01
C SER A 77 0.21 5.68 26.46
N GLY A 78 -1.00 6.15 26.10
CA GLY A 78 -1.21 7.41 25.37
C GLY A 78 -0.75 7.33 23.90
N SER A 79 -0.60 6.13 23.35
CA SER A 79 -0.25 5.94 21.94
C SER A 79 -1.44 6.22 21.03
N ALA A 80 -2.67 5.93 21.49
CA ALA A 80 -3.90 6.16 20.73
C ALA A 80 -4.05 7.63 20.29
N ASP A 81 -3.71 8.59 21.15
CA ASP A 81 -3.76 10.04 20.85
C ASP A 81 -2.76 10.48 19.76
N LYS A 82 -1.79 9.64 19.42
CA LYS A 82 -0.70 9.96 18.47
C LYS A 82 -0.81 9.19 17.16
N LEU A 83 -1.54 8.08 17.17
CA LEU A 83 -1.79 7.26 15.99
C LEU A 83 -2.92 7.89 15.19
N THR A 84 -2.81 7.83 13.88
CA THR A 84 -3.93 8.12 12.99
C THR A 84 -4.53 6.85 12.41
N HIS A 85 -3.72 5.79 12.29
CA HIS A 85 -4.17 4.50 11.76
C HIS A 85 -3.60 3.32 12.56
N ILE A 86 -4.38 2.25 12.65
CA ILE A 86 -3.92 0.94 13.12
C ILE A 86 -4.13 -0.08 12.01
N ASN A 87 -3.08 -0.84 11.69
CA ASN A 87 -3.20 -2.05 10.88
C ASN A 87 -3.34 -3.25 11.82
N TYR A 88 -4.47 -3.95 11.76
CA TYR A 88 -4.68 -5.20 12.50
C TYR A 88 -4.05 -6.37 11.73
N SER A 89 -3.09 -7.04 12.35
CA SER A 89 -2.21 -8.00 11.69
C SER A 89 -2.31 -9.40 12.29
N PHE A 90 -2.64 -10.45 11.54
CA PHE A 90 -2.96 -10.46 10.11
C PHE A 90 -4.22 -11.27 9.86
N GLY A 91 -4.92 -10.94 8.77
CA GLY A 91 -5.76 -11.90 8.07
C GLY A 91 -4.89 -12.78 7.17
N ASN A 92 -5.35 -13.99 6.88
CA ASN A 92 -4.66 -14.95 6.03
C ASN A 92 -5.16 -14.82 4.58
N VAL A 93 -4.35 -15.27 3.62
CA VAL A 93 -4.74 -15.46 2.22
C VAL A 93 -4.67 -16.95 1.89
N THR A 94 -5.83 -17.57 1.67
CA THR A 94 -5.92 -19.02 1.39
C THR A 94 -6.97 -19.30 0.33
N GLY A 95 -6.68 -20.23 -0.59
CA GLY A 95 -7.61 -20.55 -1.68
C GLY A 95 -7.92 -19.38 -2.61
N GLY A 96 -7.00 -18.42 -2.73
CA GLY A 96 -7.19 -17.17 -3.48
C GLY A 96 -8.19 -16.18 -2.84
N LYS A 97 -8.43 -16.30 -1.53
CA LYS A 97 -9.38 -15.47 -0.78
C LYS A 97 -8.79 -14.94 0.53
N CYS A 98 -9.30 -13.82 1.00
CA CYS A 98 -9.06 -13.37 2.37
C CYS A 98 -9.75 -14.32 3.37
N ALA A 99 -9.07 -14.59 4.49
CA ALA A 99 -9.56 -15.45 5.56
C ALA A 99 -9.13 -14.91 6.93
N MET A 100 -9.86 -15.32 7.97
CA MET A 100 -9.48 -15.05 9.36
C MET A 100 -8.16 -15.76 9.69
N GLY A 101 -7.28 -15.08 10.44
CA GLY A 101 -6.09 -15.70 11.03
C GLY A 101 -6.46 -16.57 12.22
N ASP A 102 -6.73 -15.94 13.35
CA ASP A 102 -7.17 -16.57 14.60
C ASP A 102 -8.51 -15.98 15.06
N ALA A 103 -9.60 -16.70 14.76
CA ALA A 103 -10.96 -16.30 15.14
C ALA A 103 -11.14 -16.14 16.65
N TYR A 104 -10.40 -16.88 17.48
CA TYR A 104 -10.53 -16.76 18.93
C TYR A 104 -9.98 -15.43 19.41
N ALA A 105 -8.75 -15.07 19.01
CA ALA A 105 -8.16 -13.77 19.34
C ALA A 105 -8.99 -12.62 18.75
N ALA A 106 -9.42 -12.74 17.49
CA ALA A 106 -10.14 -11.70 16.77
C ALA A 106 -11.52 -11.41 17.37
N THR A 107 -12.37 -12.42 17.58
CA THR A 107 -13.80 -12.20 17.88
C THR A 107 -14.34 -12.85 19.14
N ASP A 108 -13.66 -13.85 19.71
CA ASP A 108 -14.30 -14.70 20.74
C ASP A 108 -13.66 -14.58 22.13
N ARG A 109 -12.40 -14.14 22.24
CA ARG A 109 -11.72 -13.95 23.52
C ARG A 109 -12.46 -12.93 24.37
N ALA A 110 -12.97 -13.37 25.52
CA ALA A 110 -13.59 -12.47 26.48
C ALA A 110 -12.54 -11.68 27.25
N TYR A 111 -12.72 -10.37 27.33
CA TYR A 111 -11.88 -9.49 28.14
C TYR A 111 -12.49 -9.25 29.51
N THR A 112 -11.65 -9.25 30.56
CA THR A 112 -12.06 -8.77 31.88
C THR A 112 -12.16 -7.24 31.88
N ALA A 113 -12.77 -6.65 32.91
CA ALA A 113 -12.76 -5.20 33.11
C ALA A 113 -11.32 -4.64 33.24
N ALA A 114 -10.40 -5.44 33.81
CA ALA A 114 -9.01 -5.03 33.98
C ALA A 114 -8.26 -5.00 32.63
N ASP A 115 -8.64 -5.83 31.67
CA ASP A 115 -7.94 -5.97 30.38
C ASP A 115 -8.62 -5.18 29.26
N SER A 116 -9.89 -4.78 29.43
CA SER A 116 -10.64 -4.06 28.40
C SER A 116 -10.32 -2.57 28.35
N VAL A 117 -10.45 -2.00 27.14
CA VAL A 117 -10.18 -0.59 26.83
C VAL A 117 -11.10 0.36 27.61
N ASP A 118 -12.36 -0.03 27.79
CA ASP A 118 -13.40 0.77 28.44
C ASP A 118 -13.57 0.46 29.94
N GLY A 119 -12.83 -0.51 30.47
CA GLY A 119 -12.96 -0.93 31.86
C GLY A 119 -14.20 -1.78 32.15
N VAL A 120 -14.90 -2.25 31.11
CA VAL A 120 -16.08 -3.12 31.23
C VAL A 120 -15.75 -4.52 30.74
N ALA A 121 -16.04 -5.54 31.56
CA ALA A 121 -15.85 -6.93 31.17
C ALA A 121 -16.84 -7.33 30.07
N ASP A 122 -16.40 -8.17 29.14
CA ASP A 122 -17.28 -8.74 28.13
C ASP A 122 -18.24 -9.77 28.76
N THR A 123 -19.49 -9.80 28.27
CA THR A 123 -20.48 -10.81 28.66
C THR A 123 -20.46 -12.02 27.73
N TRP A 124 -21.10 -13.11 28.14
CA TRP A 124 -21.12 -14.35 27.35
C TRP A 124 -22.08 -14.28 26.14
N ASP A 125 -23.06 -13.38 26.19
CA ASP A 125 -24.15 -13.23 25.23
C ASP A 125 -23.95 -12.08 24.24
N GLN A 126 -22.91 -11.25 24.40
CA GLN A 126 -22.64 -10.16 23.46
C GLN A 126 -22.17 -10.70 22.09
N PRO A 127 -22.57 -10.06 20.98
CA PRO A 127 -22.35 -10.59 19.63
C PRO A 127 -20.89 -10.58 19.18
N LEU A 128 -20.05 -9.70 19.75
CA LEU A 128 -18.64 -9.54 19.40
C LEU A 128 -17.78 -9.37 20.65
N ARG A 129 -16.68 -10.11 20.73
CA ARG A 129 -15.62 -9.98 21.75
C ARG A 129 -14.26 -9.89 21.02
N GLY A 130 -13.19 -10.32 21.67
CA GLY A 130 -11.86 -10.37 21.09
C GLY A 130 -11.30 -8.99 20.76
N ASN A 131 -10.23 -8.99 19.98
CA ASN A 131 -9.54 -7.78 19.54
C ASN A 131 -10.49 -6.83 18.80
N PHE A 132 -11.41 -7.34 17.99
CA PHE A 132 -12.32 -6.51 17.20
C PHE A 132 -13.24 -5.67 18.09
N ASN A 133 -13.79 -6.27 19.15
CA ASN A 133 -14.57 -5.49 20.13
C ASN A 133 -13.70 -4.45 20.86
N GLN A 134 -12.46 -4.80 21.21
CA GLN A 134 -11.56 -3.84 21.87
C GLN A 134 -11.16 -2.68 20.94
N LEU A 135 -10.98 -2.94 19.64
CA LEU A 135 -10.72 -1.93 18.63
C LEU A 135 -11.92 -1.00 18.43
N LEU A 136 -13.17 -1.51 18.43
CA LEU A 136 -14.37 -0.65 18.44
C LEU A 136 -14.42 0.24 19.67
N LYS A 137 -14.13 -0.31 20.85
CA LYS A 137 -14.06 0.44 22.11
C LYS A 137 -12.99 1.54 22.04
N LEU A 138 -11.85 1.26 21.38
CA LEU A 138 -10.80 2.25 21.15
C LEU A 138 -11.26 3.36 20.19
N LYS A 139 -11.85 3.01 19.03
CA LYS A 139 -12.41 3.99 18.08
C LYS A 139 -13.48 4.88 18.72
N LYS A 140 -14.31 4.34 19.63
CA LYS A 140 -15.30 5.14 20.36
C LYS A 140 -14.67 6.23 21.23
N LYS A 141 -13.47 5.97 21.78
CA LYS A 141 -12.70 6.97 22.53
C LYS A 141 -11.92 7.91 21.61
N HIS A 142 -11.47 7.41 20.46
CA HIS A 142 -10.64 8.12 19.47
C HIS A 142 -11.35 8.13 18.11
N PRO A 143 -12.37 8.97 17.90
CA PRO A 143 -13.25 8.90 16.73
C PRO A 143 -12.53 9.17 15.40
N ASP A 144 -11.37 9.84 15.44
CA ASP A 144 -10.54 10.12 14.26
C ASP A 144 -9.59 8.96 13.90
N LEU A 145 -9.44 7.97 14.79
CA LEU A 145 -8.58 6.81 14.57
C LEU A 145 -9.21 5.87 13.54
N LYS A 146 -8.42 5.53 12.52
CA LYS A 146 -8.80 4.61 11.45
C LYS A 146 -8.17 3.24 11.66
N ILE A 147 -8.88 2.17 11.32
CA ILE A 147 -8.39 0.81 11.49
C ILE A 147 -8.50 0.05 10.18
N LEU A 148 -7.40 -0.49 9.69
CA LEU A 148 -7.37 -1.32 8.50
C LEU A 148 -7.09 -2.77 8.91
N TRP A 149 -7.71 -3.72 8.22
CA TRP A 149 -7.32 -5.12 8.37
C TRP A 149 -6.20 -5.44 7.38
N SER A 150 -5.02 -5.80 7.89
CA SER A 150 -3.88 -6.20 7.08
C SER A 150 -3.92 -7.69 6.76
N PHE A 151 -3.78 -8.06 5.49
CA PHE A 151 -3.79 -9.45 5.01
C PHE A 151 -2.43 -9.86 4.46
N GLY A 152 -1.94 -11.03 4.87
CA GLY A 152 -0.66 -11.59 4.44
C GLY A 152 0.41 -11.52 5.54
N GLY A 153 1.41 -10.67 5.31
CA GLY A 153 2.67 -10.65 6.05
C GLY A 153 3.57 -11.83 5.66
N TRP A 154 4.76 -11.87 6.25
CA TRP A 154 5.80 -12.86 5.97
C TRP A 154 5.31 -14.31 5.90
N THR A 155 4.49 -14.74 6.87
CA THR A 155 4.07 -16.14 7.00
C THR A 155 2.93 -16.52 6.05
N TRP A 156 2.01 -15.59 5.76
CA TRP A 156 0.77 -15.90 5.03
C TRP A 156 0.70 -15.31 3.63
N SER A 157 1.84 -14.91 3.06
CA SER A 157 1.93 -14.41 1.69
C SER A 157 1.86 -15.48 0.59
N GLY A 158 1.99 -16.77 0.92
CA GLY A 158 1.99 -17.86 -0.07
C GLY A 158 0.69 -17.99 -0.88
N GLY A 159 -0.44 -17.49 -0.35
CA GLY A 159 -1.74 -17.53 -1.05
C GLY A 159 -1.93 -16.45 -2.13
N PHE A 160 -1.09 -15.41 -2.17
CA PHE A 160 -1.28 -14.31 -3.11
C PHE A 160 -1.10 -14.71 -4.58
N ALA A 161 -0.24 -15.69 -4.87
CA ALA A 161 -0.08 -16.22 -6.22
C ALA A 161 -1.41 -16.79 -6.77
N GLN A 162 -2.21 -17.42 -5.92
CA GLN A 162 -3.54 -17.90 -6.29
C GLN A 162 -4.56 -16.74 -6.36
N ALA A 163 -4.49 -15.79 -5.42
CA ALA A 163 -5.35 -14.60 -5.44
C ALA A 163 -5.18 -13.79 -6.73
N ALA A 164 -3.94 -13.62 -7.21
CA ALA A 164 -3.62 -12.90 -8.43
C ALA A 164 -4.18 -13.55 -9.71
N GLN A 165 -4.58 -14.83 -9.67
CA GLN A 165 -5.22 -15.49 -10.80
C GLN A 165 -6.68 -15.06 -10.99
N ASN A 166 -7.33 -14.58 -9.94
CA ASN A 166 -8.68 -14.01 -10.00
C ASN A 166 -8.82 -12.84 -9.00
N PRO A 167 -8.23 -11.67 -9.33
CA PRO A 167 -8.22 -10.50 -8.47
C PRO A 167 -9.61 -10.03 -8.01
N GLU A 168 -10.61 -10.12 -8.87
CA GLU A 168 -11.98 -9.70 -8.57
C GLU A 168 -12.62 -10.60 -7.51
N ALA A 169 -12.43 -11.92 -7.62
CA ALA A 169 -12.93 -12.87 -6.61
C ALA A 169 -12.19 -12.72 -5.27
N PHE A 170 -10.88 -12.47 -5.31
CA PHE A 170 -10.10 -12.14 -4.12
C PHE A 170 -10.66 -10.88 -3.45
N ALA A 171 -10.76 -9.77 -4.18
CA ALA A 171 -11.24 -8.50 -3.68
C ALA A 171 -12.66 -8.60 -3.08
N GLN A 172 -13.56 -9.32 -3.77
CA GLN A 172 -14.90 -9.59 -3.26
C GLN A 172 -14.86 -10.33 -1.92
N SER A 173 -14.04 -11.39 -1.80
CA SER A 173 -13.91 -12.14 -0.54
C SER A 173 -13.33 -11.31 0.61
N CYS A 174 -12.40 -10.41 0.31
CA CYS A 174 -11.81 -9.51 1.28
C CYS A 174 -12.83 -8.49 1.77
N TYR A 175 -13.60 -7.89 0.85
CA TYR A 175 -14.68 -6.98 1.21
C TYR A 175 -15.73 -7.66 2.08
N ASP A 176 -16.20 -8.86 1.69
CA ASP A 176 -17.21 -9.60 2.47
C ASP A 176 -16.74 -9.94 3.90
N LEU A 177 -15.44 -10.13 4.08
CA LEU A 177 -14.85 -10.41 5.38
C LEU A 177 -14.65 -9.14 6.21
N VAL A 178 -14.15 -8.05 5.60
CA VAL A 178 -13.96 -6.76 6.26
C VAL A 178 -15.30 -6.16 6.69
N GLU A 179 -16.33 -6.24 5.83
CA GLU A 179 -17.68 -5.71 6.05
C GLU A 179 -18.65 -6.71 6.71
N ASN A 180 -18.15 -7.76 7.33
CA ASN A 180 -19.02 -8.72 7.98
C ASN A 180 -19.84 -8.05 9.11
N SER A 181 -21.15 -8.26 9.10
CA SER A 181 -22.07 -7.62 10.04
C SER A 181 -21.83 -7.97 11.52
N LYS A 182 -21.15 -9.07 11.84
CA LYS A 182 -20.78 -9.42 13.23
C LYS A 182 -19.79 -8.40 13.83
N TRP A 183 -19.00 -7.73 12.98
CA TRP A 183 -18.00 -6.75 13.39
C TRP A 183 -18.07 -5.48 12.54
N ALA A 184 -19.30 -5.06 12.23
CA ALA A 184 -19.56 -3.79 11.56
C ALA A 184 -18.84 -2.62 12.26
N ASP A 185 -18.42 -1.65 11.46
CA ASP A 185 -17.76 -0.41 11.89
C ASP A 185 -16.35 -0.56 12.51
N VAL A 186 -15.81 -1.79 12.62
CA VAL A 186 -14.42 -1.98 13.09
C VAL A 186 -13.45 -1.36 12.11
N PHE A 187 -13.58 -1.72 10.83
CA PHE A 187 -12.57 -1.45 9.82
C PHE A 187 -12.99 -0.31 8.88
N ASP A 188 -12.04 0.58 8.60
CA ASP A 188 -12.14 1.68 7.65
C ASP A 188 -11.42 1.35 6.32
N GLY A 189 -10.91 0.12 6.17
CA GLY A 189 -10.17 -0.27 4.99
C GLY A 189 -9.39 -1.58 5.11
N ILE A 190 -8.55 -1.80 4.11
CA ILE A 190 -7.71 -2.98 3.94
C ILE A 190 -6.25 -2.59 3.68
N ASP A 191 -5.33 -3.34 4.27
CA ASP A 191 -3.90 -3.28 3.97
C ASP A 191 -3.46 -4.63 3.36
N ILE A 192 -2.69 -4.58 2.28
CA ILE A 192 -2.15 -5.77 1.64
C ILE A 192 -0.65 -5.85 1.90
N ASP A 193 -0.25 -6.90 2.60
CA ASP A 193 1.15 -7.15 2.94
C ASP A 193 1.61 -8.42 2.22
N TRP A 194 1.81 -8.31 0.90
CA TRP A 194 2.32 -9.40 0.07
C TRP A 194 3.84 -9.37 0.05
N GLU A 195 4.43 -10.38 0.70
CA GLU A 195 5.88 -10.59 0.81
C GLU A 195 6.34 -11.83 -0.01
N TYR A 196 6.68 -11.72 -1.30
CA TYR A 196 6.72 -10.51 -2.13
C TYR A 196 6.20 -10.78 -3.55
N PRO A 197 5.53 -9.82 -4.22
CA PRO A 197 5.07 -10.01 -5.60
C PRO A 197 6.25 -10.17 -6.56
N ASN A 198 6.20 -11.22 -7.37
CA ASN A 198 7.20 -11.58 -8.38
C ASN A 198 8.64 -11.70 -7.84
N ALA A 199 8.79 -12.01 -6.55
CA ALA A 199 10.08 -12.15 -5.87
C ALA A 199 10.00 -13.19 -4.73
N CYS A 200 11.10 -13.40 -4.00
CA CYS A 200 11.16 -14.34 -2.88
C CYS A 200 11.05 -13.67 -1.50
N GLY A 201 10.12 -14.18 -0.68
CA GLY A 201 10.05 -14.01 0.77
C GLY A 201 10.28 -15.35 1.45
N LEU A 202 9.34 -15.77 2.32
CA LEU A 202 9.30 -17.14 2.85
C LEU A 202 9.11 -18.18 1.74
N SER A 203 8.33 -17.82 0.72
CA SER A 203 8.19 -18.55 -0.54
C SER A 203 8.51 -17.63 -1.73
N CYS A 204 8.92 -18.23 -2.85
CA CYS A 204 9.11 -17.49 -4.10
C CYS A 204 7.81 -17.39 -4.89
N ASP A 205 7.51 -16.18 -5.35
CA ASP A 205 6.43 -15.89 -6.28
C ASP A 205 6.98 -15.60 -7.69
N THR A 206 6.23 -16.02 -8.71
CA THR A 206 6.53 -15.73 -10.12
C THR A 206 5.26 -15.30 -10.87
N SER A 207 4.36 -14.60 -10.18
CA SER A 207 3.07 -14.17 -10.75
C SER A 207 3.22 -13.09 -11.84
N GLY A 208 4.43 -12.56 -12.02
CA GLY A 208 4.77 -11.57 -13.03
C GLY A 208 4.60 -10.14 -12.51
N ARG A 209 5.31 -9.21 -13.17
CA ARG A 209 5.40 -7.79 -12.78
C ARG A 209 4.04 -7.10 -12.62
N ASP A 210 3.06 -7.50 -13.45
CA ASP A 210 1.73 -6.88 -13.49
C ASP A 210 0.71 -7.52 -12.53
N ALA A 211 1.08 -8.55 -11.76
CA ALA A 211 0.15 -9.20 -10.84
C ALA A 211 -0.28 -8.27 -9.71
N PHE A 212 0.68 -7.56 -9.11
CA PHE A 212 0.43 -6.63 -8.02
C PHE A 212 -0.53 -5.47 -8.40
N PRO A 213 -0.31 -4.69 -9.49
CA PRO A 213 -1.26 -3.64 -9.87
C PRO A 213 -2.65 -4.16 -10.21
N LYS A 214 -2.78 -5.36 -10.80
CA LYS A 214 -4.10 -5.97 -11.06
C LYS A 214 -4.84 -6.30 -9.76
N LEU A 215 -4.13 -6.87 -8.79
CA LEU A 215 -4.68 -7.15 -7.46
C LEU A 215 -5.15 -5.86 -6.76
N MET A 216 -4.31 -4.82 -6.77
CA MET A 216 -4.64 -3.52 -6.15
C MET A 216 -5.80 -2.82 -6.87
N SER A 217 -5.83 -2.88 -8.20
CA SER A 217 -6.93 -2.33 -9.01
C SER A 217 -8.27 -2.99 -8.67
N ALA A 218 -8.29 -4.32 -8.52
CA ALA A 218 -9.52 -5.04 -8.17
C ALA A 218 -10.00 -4.70 -6.76
N LEU A 219 -9.07 -4.58 -5.80
CA LEU A 219 -9.39 -4.11 -4.45
C LEU A 219 -9.98 -2.70 -4.46
N ARG A 220 -9.33 -1.74 -5.13
CA ARG A 220 -9.87 -0.38 -5.26
C ARG A 220 -11.25 -0.37 -5.90
N ALA A 221 -11.46 -1.14 -6.97
CA ALA A 221 -12.75 -1.23 -7.63
C ALA A 221 -13.85 -1.79 -6.70
N LYS A 222 -13.48 -2.73 -5.82
CA LYS A 222 -14.43 -3.35 -4.89
C LYS A 222 -14.72 -2.51 -3.65
N PHE A 223 -13.68 -1.91 -3.06
CA PHE A 223 -13.77 -1.11 -1.83
C PHE A 223 -14.22 0.33 -2.11
N GLY A 224 -14.13 0.82 -3.34
CA GLY A 224 -14.56 2.18 -3.68
C GLY A 224 -13.65 3.26 -3.09
N GLN A 225 -14.16 4.48 -2.96
CA GLN A 225 -13.41 5.64 -2.43
C GLN A 225 -13.65 5.90 -0.94
N ASP A 226 -14.70 5.29 -0.37
CA ASP A 226 -15.07 5.49 1.03
C ASP A 226 -14.20 4.66 1.99
N TYR A 227 -13.46 3.68 1.45
CA TYR A 227 -12.55 2.82 2.19
C TYR A 227 -11.09 3.09 1.81
N LEU A 228 -10.24 2.92 2.81
CA LEU A 228 -8.80 2.94 2.61
C LEU A 228 -8.32 1.62 2.00
N VAL A 229 -7.48 1.69 0.97
CA VAL A 229 -6.77 0.57 0.37
C VAL A 229 -5.30 0.90 0.41
N THR A 230 -4.53 0.15 1.18
CA THR A 230 -3.09 0.41 1.39
C THR A 230 -2.30 -0.88 1.14
N ALA A 231 -0.98 -0.75 1.03
CA ALA A 231 -0.12 -1.93 0.99
C ALA A 231 1.22 -1.68 1.67
N ALA A 232 1.70 -2.67 2.41
CA ALA A 232 3.10 -2.73 2.81
C ALA A 232 3.95 -3.25 1.63
N ILE A 233 5.09 -2.61 1.39
CA ILE A 233 5.96 -2.93 0.26
C ILE A 233 7.40 -3.07 0.72
N THR A 234 8.17 -3.85 -0.04
CA THR A 234 9.61 -4.02 0.21
C THR A 234 10.38 -2.69 0.12
N ALA A 235 11.48 -2.58 0.85
CA ALA A 235 12.46 -1.50 0.73
C ALA A 235 13.72 -1.91 -0.05
N ASP A 236 13.73 -3.06 -0.73
CA ASP A 236 14.85 -3.48 -1.57
C ASP A 236 14.85 -2.73 -2.92
N ALA A 237 15.45 -1.53 -2.89
CA ALA A 237 15.63 -0.65 -4.04
C ALA A 237 16.94 -0.90 -4.82
N THR A 238 17.69 -1.96 -4.49
CA THR A 238 18.92 -2.29 -5.22
C THR A 238 18.60 -2.63 -6.68
N ALA A 239 19.56 -2.43 -7.59
CA ALA A 239 19.34 -2.69 -9.01
C ALA A 239 18.95 -4.17 -9.26
N GLY A 240 17.76 -4.39 -9.82
CA GLY A 240 17.19 -5.73 -10.00
C GLY A 240 16.64 -6.36 -8.71
N GLY A 241 16.54 -5.58 -7.63
CA GLY A 241 15.96 -5.96 -6.35
C GLY A 241 14.43 -6.08 -6.40
N LYS A 242 13.83 -6.32 -5.24
CA LYS A 242 12.38 -6.61 -5.16
C LYS A 242 11.50 -5.45 -5.62
N ILE A 243 11.91 -4.19 -5.47
CA ILE A 243 11.16 -3.04 -6.00
C ILE A 243 11.07 -3.09 -7.54
N ASP A 244 12.15 -3.48 -8.22
CA ASP A 244 12.16 -3.59 -9.69
C ASP A 244 11.32 -4.77 -10.21
N ALA A 245 11.04 -5.75 -9.37
CA ALA A 245 10.36 -6.99 -9.75
C ALA A 245 8.85 -6.84 -10.00
N ALA A 246 8.20 -5.82 -9.43
CA ALA A 246 6.77 -5.57 -9.57
C ALA A 246 6.46 -4.12 -9.95
N ASP A 247 5.30 -3.90 -10.57
CA ASP A 247 4.89 -2.54 -10.99
C ASP A 247 4.25 -1.73 -9.85
N TYR A 248 5.05 -1.35 -8.86
CA TYR A 248 4.57 -0.50 -7.75
C TYR A 248 4.12 0.89 -8.24
N ALA A 249 4.76 1.45 -9.27
CA ALA A 249 4.36 2.73 -9.85
C ALA A 249 2.98 2.64 -10.52
N GLY A 250 2.74 1.58 -11.31
CA GLY A 250 1.42 1.32 -11.91
C GLY A 250 0.34 1.03 -10.87
N ALA A 251 0.69 0.41 -9.75
CA ALA A 251 -0.22 0.10 -8.64
C ALA A 251 -0.53 1.31 -7.75
N ALA A 252 0.34 2.33 -7.70
CA ALA A 252 0.23 3.47 -6.79
C ALA A 252 -1.07 4.26 -6.95
N GLN A 253 -1.67 4.27 -8.15
CA GLN A 253 -2.94 4.96 -8.42
C GLN A 253 -4.16 4.28 -7.76
N TYR A 254 -4.02 3.04 -7.29
CA TYR A 254 -5.11 2.27 -6.69
C TYR A 254 -5.05 2.25 -5.16
N VAL A 255 -3.91 2.60 -4.57
CA VAL A 255 -3.72 2.66 -3.12
C VAL A 255 -3.79 4.09 -2.62
N ASP A 256 -4.24 4.30 -1.38
CA ASP A 256 -4.18 5.60 -0.71
C ASP A 256 -2.73 5.96 -0.34
N TRP A 257 -1.95 4.97 0.08
CA TRP A 257 -0.50 5.06 0.27
C TRP A 257 0.16 3.68 0.33
N TYR A 258 1.49 3.68 0.28
CA TYR A 258 2.32 2.53 0.62
C TYR A 258 2.95 2.69 2.01
N ASN A 259 3.18 1.55 2.67
CA ASN A 259 4.01 1.43 3.87
C ASN A 259 5.35 0.76 3.47
N PRO A 260 6.38 1.50 3.02
CA PRO A 260 7.68 0.90 2.73
C PRO A 260 8.29 0.31 4.00
N MET A 261 8.66 -0.97 3.96
CA MET A 261 9.24 -1.68 5.09
C MET A 261 10.74 -1.38 5.20
N THR A 262 11.08 -0.14 5.59
CA THR A 262 12.46 0.38 5.68
C THR A 262 13.16 -0.07 6.96
N TYR A 263 13.04 -1.36 7.25
CA TYR A 263 13.64 -2.08 8.36
C TYR A 263 13.99 -3.49 7.88
N ASP A 264 14.67 -4.26 8.73
CA ASP A 264 15.11 -5.63 8.43
C ASP A 264 16.03 -5.73 7.19
N PHE A 265 16.78 -4.66 6.91
CA PHE A 265 17.86 -4.69 5.92
C PHE A 265 19.00 -5.64 6.32
N PHE A 266 19.27 -5.77 7.62
CA PHE A 266 20.32 -6.66 8.13
C PHE A 266 19.84 -7.31 9.41
N GLY A 267 20.26 -8.55 9.68
CA GLY A 267 19.77 -9.28 10.84
C GLY A 267 20.55 -10.55 11.12
N ALA A 268 20.12 -11.26 12.16
CA ALA A 268 20.83 -12.44 12.66
C ALA A 268 20.72 -13.68 11.75
N TRP A 269 19.98 -13.61 10.63
CA TRP A 269 20.00 -14.64 9.59
C TRP A 269 21.39 -14.76 8.95
N ASP A 270 22.16 -13.68 8.88
CA ASP A 270 23.58 -13.69 8.54
C ASP A 270 24.42 -13.95 9.80
N ALA A 271 24.37 -15.21 10.28
CA ALA A 271 24.87 -15.59 11.61
C ALA A 271 26.37 -15.34 11.86
N THR A 272 27.18 -15.29 10.79
CA THR A 272 28.62 -14.98 10.87
C THR A 272 28.93 -13.49 10.70
N GLY A 273 27.90 -12.65 10.61
CA GLY A 273 28.01 -11.24 10.30
C GLY A 273 28.37 -10.95 8.84
N PRO A 274 28.79 -9.70 8.55
CA PRO A 274 29.09 -8.63 9.52
C PRO A 274 27.85 -8.10 10.25
N THR A 275 28.01 -7.60 11.48
CA THR A 275 26.92 -6.90 12.19
C THR A 275 26.63 -5.56 11.53
N ALA A 276 25.36 -5.22 11.33
CA ALA A 276 24.92 -3.94 10.78
C ALA A 276 23.59 -3.48 11.40
N PRO A 277 23.29 -2.17 11.42
CA PRO A 277 21.99 -1.66 11.84
C PRO A 277 20.89 -2.14 10.89
N HIS A 278 19.81 -2.75 11.39
CA HIS A 278 18.74 -3.32 10.53
C HIS A 278 17.87 -2.27 9.82
N SER A 279 17.91 -1.01 10.25
CA SER A 279 17.12 0.09 9.67
C SER A 279 17.99 1.36 9.54
N PRO A 280 18.99 1.35 8.63
CA PRO A 280 19.80 2.53 8.38
C PRO A 280 19.01 3.53 7.51
N LEU A 281 19.00 4.80 7.92
CA LEU A 281 18.38 5.88 7.15
C LEU A 281 19.21 6.24 5.90
N THR A 282 20.53 6.11 5.98
CA THR A 282 21.46 6.42 4.90
C THR A 282 22.50 5.32 4.78
N SER A 283 23.15 5.22 3.61
CA SER A 283 24.39 4.45 3.46
C SER A 283 25.48 4.94 4.43
N TYR A 284 26.46 4.08 4.69
CA TYR A 284 27.62 4.36 5.52
C TYR A 284 28.83 3.54 5.06
N SER A 285 30.04 4.01 5.35
CA SER A 285 31.28 3.30 5.00
C SER A 285 31.31 1.92 5.68
N GLY A 286 31.46 0.87 4.88
CA GLY A 286 31.48 -0.51 5.39
C GLY A 286 30.09 -1.13 5.56
N ILE A 287 29.05 -0.54 4.98
CA ILE A 287 27.73 -1.20 4.90
C ILE A 287 27.86 -2.57 4.19
N PRO A 288 27.23 -3.64 4.69
CA PRO A 288 27.44 -4.97 4.13
C PRO A 288 26.90 -5.14 2.70
N LYS A 289 25.82 -4.44 2.37
CA LYS A 289 25.20 -4.41 1.04
C LYS A 289 24.98 -2.96 0.64
N GLU A 290 25.63 -2.53 -0.42
CA GLU A 290 25.47 -1.19 -1.00
C GLU A 290 24.02 -0.99 -1.46
N ASP A 291 23.55 0.26 -1.38
CA ASP A 291 22.20 0.70 -1.76
C ASP A 291 21.05 -0.03 -1.02
N PHE A 292 21.36 -0.73 0.08
CA PHE A 292 20.39 -1.47 0.91
C PHE A 292 20.12 -0.72 2.22
N HIS A 293 19.49 0.45 2.08
CA HIS A 293 19.09 1.36 3.15
C HIS A 293 17.78 2.08 2.77
N THR A 294 17.27 2.92 3.67
CA THR A 294 16.05 3.72 3.46
C THR A 294 16.20 4.74 2.33
#